data_AF-A0AAU9WHZ9-F1
#
_entry.id   AF-A0AAU9WHZ9-F1
#
_cell.length_a   1.000
_cell.length_b   1.000
_cell.length_c   1.000
_cell.angle_alpha   90.00
_cell.angle_beta   90.00
_cell.angle_gamma   90.00
#
_symmetry.space_group_name_H-M   'P 1'
#
loop_
_entity.id
_entity.type
_entity.pdbx_description
1 polymer ?
#
loop_
_entity_poly.entity_id
_entity_poly.type
_entity_poly.pdbx_seq_one_letter_code
_entity_poly.pdbx_strand_id
1 'polypeptide(L)'
;MSDKSASDNCRLCGVSFKIQFGNLPKQRHSSSENIFKPSKRKECFVVVLSEIFRQVGFPLVQDSSRFSDRVCNPCGRKIRNLGQLYHFVKKATATKSTPVKTSKRNLDTPDKAIPL
;
A
#
# COMPACT_ATOMS: atom_id res chain seq x y z
N MET A 1 32.00 -21.69 -4.40
CA MET A 1 31.23 -20.69 -5.16
C MET A 1 30.14 -20.17 -4.23
N SER A 2 29.95 -18.86 -4.10
CA SER A 2 28.99 -18.32 -3.12
C SER A 2 27.58 -18.47 -3.69
N ASP A 3 26.74 -19.27 -3.02
CA ASP A 3 25.35 -19.49 -3.39
C ASP A 3 24.63 -18.14 -3.55
N LYS A 4 24.06 -17.90 -4.73
CA LYS A 4 23.26 -16.70 -4.99
C LYS A 4 21.93 -16.88 -4.27
N SER A 5 21.72 -16.14 -3.19
CA SER A 5 20.44 -16.13 -2.49
C SER A 5 19.44 -15.30 -3.29
N ALA A 6 18.17 -15.71 -3.32
CA ALA A 6 17.10 -14.86 -3.86
C ALA A 6 17.07 -13.48 -3.16
N SER A 7 17.52 -13.40 -1.90
CA SER A 7 17.59 -12.16 -1.11
C SER A 7 18.77 -11.26 -1.45
N ASP A 8 19.66 -11.66 -2.37
CA ASP A 8 20.77 -10.83 -2.83
C ASP A 8 20.32 -9.69 -3.74
N ASN A 9 19.11 -9.77 -4.29
CA ASN A 9 18.57 -8.80 -5.23
C ASN A 9 17.28 -8.18 -4.73
N CYS A 10 16.97 -6.97 -5.19
CA CYS A 10 15.69 -6.32 -4.93
C CYS A 10 14.54 -7.11 -5.57
N ARG A 11 13.51 -7.40 -4.78
CA ARG A 11 12.29 -8.10 -5.21
C ARG A 11 11.60 -7.48 -6.43
N LEU A 12 11.64 -6.15 -6.57
CA LEU A 12 10.91 -5.43 -7.61
C LEU A 12 11.75 -5.10 -8.85
N CYS A 13 12.97 -4.60 -8.66
CA CYS A 13 13.80 -4.14 -9.78
C CYS A 13 15.00 -5.04 -10.09
N GLY A 14 15.21 -6.12 -9.34
CA GLY A 14 16.31 -7.06 -9.55
C GLY A 14 17.71 -6.52 -9.24
N VAL A 15 17.85 -5.26 -8.80
CA VAL A 15 19.17 -4.69 -8.50
C VAL A 15 19.85 -5.47 -7.38
N SER A 16 21.12 -5.82 -7.60
CA SER A 16 21.96 -6.49 -6.60
C SER A 16 22.22 -5.60 -5.40
N PHE A 17 22.07 -6.18 -4.21
CA PHE A 17 22.52 -5.60 -2.95
C PHE A 17 24.00 -5.85 -2.69
N LYS A 18 24.61 -6.85 -3.35
CA LYS A 18 26.05 -7.09 -3.25
C LYS A 18 26.82 -5.90 -3.80
N ILE A 19 27.75 -5.40 -3.00
CA ILE A 19 28.66 -4.30 -3.35
C ILE A 19 29.69 -4.87 -4.35
N GLN A 20 29.92 -4.18 -5.48
CA GLN A 20 31.09 -4.45 -6.30
C GLN A 20 32.30 -3.83 -5.59
N PHE A 21 33.25 -4.65 -5.14
CA PHE A 21 34.52 -4.16 -4.61
C PHE A 21 35.33 -3.56 -5.76
N GLY A 22 35.44 -2.24 -5.78
CA GLY A 22 36.23 -1.46 -6.73
C GLY A 22 36.38 -0.02 -6.24
N ASN A 23 37.54 0.59 -6.51
CA ASN A 23 38.01 1.90 -6.04
C ASN A 23 37.04 3.07 -6.34
N LEU A 24 35.96 3.17 -5.57
CA LEU A 24 35.08 4.33 -5.55
C LEU A 24 35.10 4.94 -4.14
N PRO A 25 35.40 6.24 -3.99
CA PRO A 25 35.62 6.89 -2.69
C PRO A 25 34.38 6.98 -1.78
N LYS A 26 33.23 6.46 -2.22
CA LYS A 26 31.99 6.42 -1.43
C LYS A 26 31.29 5.09 -1.65
N GLN A 27 31.62 4.10 -0.82
CA GLN A 27 30.82 2.88 -0.65
C GLN A 27 29.38 3.27 -0.31
N ARG A 28 28.48 3.24 -1.29
CA ARG A 28 27.04 3.34 -1.01
C ARG A 28 26.57 1.95 -0.63
N HIS A 29 26.48 1.67 0.67
CA HIS A 29 25.66 0.54 1.12
C HIS A 29 24.28 0.69 0.50
N SER A 30 23.88 -0.26 -0.35
CA SER A 30 22.53 -0.31 -0.89
C SER A 30 21.61 -0.76 0.25
N SER A 31 21.22 0.20 1.09
CA SER A 31 20.27 -0.08 2.16
C SER A 31 18.96 -0.57 1.57
N SER A 32 18.43 -1.62 2.18
CA SER A 32 17.20 -2.29 1.78
C SER A 32 16.39 -2.65 3.01
N GLU A 33 15.08 -2.60 2.84
CA GLU A 33 14.09 -2.90 3.87
C GLU A 33 13.37 -4.20 3.53
N ASN A 34 12.93 -4.92 4.57
CA ASN A 34 12.17 -6.14 4.41
C ASN A 34 10.70 -5.78 4.11
N ILE A 35 10.06 -6.55 3.23
CA ILE A 35 8.70 -6.30 2.76
C ILE A 35 7.66 -6.76 3.80
N PHE A 36 7.95 -7.87 4.49
CA PHE A 36 7.04 -8.57 5.40
C PHE A 36 7.27 -8.25 6.87
N LYS A 37 8.36 -7.54 7.20
CA LYS A 37 8.66 -7.08 8.56
C LYS A 37 8.43 -5.57 8.69
N PRO A 38 7.99 -5.09 9.87
CA PRO A 38 7.82 -3.66 10.11
C PRO A 38 9.13 -2.90 9.89
N SER A 39 9.02 -1.68 9.35
CA SER A 39 10.17 -0.78 9.25
C SER A 39 10.64 -0.37 10.65
N LYS A 40 11.98 -0.36 10.86
CA LYS A 40 12.61 0.15 12.09
C LYS A 40 12.89 1.66 12.05
N ARG A 41 12.59 2.33 10.93
CA ARG A 41 12.85 3.77 10.77
C ARG A 41 11.81 4.61 11.52
N LYS A 42 12.27 5.64 12.23
CA LYS A 42 11.41 6.49 13.09
C LYS A 42 10.22 7.08 12.32
N GLU A 43 10.42 7.45 11.06
CA GLU A 43 9.42 8.05 10.17
C GLU A 43 8.50 7.03 9.47
N CYS A 44 8.71 5.72 9.64
CA CYS A 44 7.94 4.64 8.98
C CYS A 44 7.60 3.50 9.94
N PHE A 45 7.65 3.75 11.25
CA PHE A 45 7.47 2.73 12.29
C PHE A 45 6.14 1.99 12.09
N VAL A 46 6.16 0.66 12.23
CA VAL A 46 4.99 -0.26 12.10
C VAL A 46 4.50 -0.54 10.68
N VAL A 47 4.84 0.26 9.66
CA VAL A 47 4.36 -0.02 8.30
C VAL A 47 5.02 -1.28 7.73
N VAL A 48 4.22 -2.30 7.46
CA VAL A 48 4.61 -3.50 6.73
C VAL A 48 4.28 -3.28 5.25
N LEU A 49 5.27 -3.36 4.36
CA LEU A 49 5.08 -3.03 2.95
C LEU A 49 4.13 -4.00 2.24
N SER A 50 4.11 -5.28 2.63
CA SER A 50 3.18 -6.28 2.08
C SER A 50 1.70 -5.92 2.30
N GLU A 51 1.40 -5.16 3.34
CA GLU A 51 0.03 -4.72 3.63
C GLU A 51 -0.46 -3.71 2.57
N ILE A 52 0.42 -2.85 2.07
CA ILE A 52 0.09 -1.94 0.96
C ILE A 52 -0.28 -2.75 -0.28
N PHE A 53 0.52 -3.76 -0.62
CA PHE A 53 0.26 -4.68 -1.73
C PHE A 53 -1.10 -5.37 -1.61
N ARG A 54 -1.45 -5.84 -0.41
CA ARG A 54 -2.76 -6.45 -0.13
C ARG A 54 -3.91 -5.45 -0.35
N GLN A 55 -3.77 -4.22 0.14
CA GLN A 55 -4.81 -3.19 0.01
C GLN A 55 -5.07 -2.77 -1.44
N VAL A 56 -4.02 -2.71 -2.26
CA VAL A 56 -4.15 -2.36 -3.69
C VAL A 56 -4.58 -3.55 -4.57
N GLY A 57 -4.69 -4.76 -4.00
CA GLY A 57 -5.15 -5.95 -4.73
C GLY A 57 -4.05 -6.80 -5.37
N PHE A 58 -2.77 -6.65 -4.95
CA PHE A 58 -1.63 -7.42 -5.46
C PHE A 58 -0.91 -8.17 -4.33
N PRO A 59 -1.54 -9.12 -3.63
CA PRO A 59 -0.93 -9.82 -2.50
C PRO A 59 0.38 -10.51 -2.91
N LEU A 60 1.42 -10.34 -2.11
CA LEU A 60 2.74 -10.92 -2.38
C LEU A 60 2.86 -12.32 -1.76
N VAL A 61 3.41 -13.26 -2.53
CA VAL A 61 3.81 -14.57 -2.03
C VAL A 61 5.09 -14.43 -1.18
N GLN A 62 5.03 -14.92 0.06
CA GLN A 62 6.15 -15.02 0.98
C GLN A 62 6.80 -16.40 0.86
N ASP A 63 7.63 -16.57 -0.17
CA ASP A 63 8.44 -17.77 -0.38
C ASP A 63 9.90 -17.34 -0.57
N SER A 64 10.63 -17.25 0.55
CA SER A 64 12.01 -16.76 0.59
C SER A 64 13.00 -17.67 -0.15
N SER A 65 12.59 -18.90 -0.52
CA SER A 65 13.41 -19.82 -1.30
C SER A 65 13.45 -19.43 -2.78
N ARG A 66 12.33 -18.93 -3.29
CA ARG A 66 12.17 -18.51 -4.70
C ARG A 66 12.38 -17.02 -4.88
N PHE A 67 12.18 -16.25 -3.82
CA PHE A 67 11.96 -14.83 -3.92
C PHE A 67 12.65 -14.01 -2.83
N SER A 68 13.04 -12.78 -3.17
CA SER A 68 13.58 -11.84 -2.21
C SER A 68 12.49 -11.29 -1.28
N ASP A 69 12.76 -11.28 0.03
CA ASP A 69 11.92 -10.58 1.00
C ASP A 69 12.32 -9.10 1.14
N ARG A 70 13.22 -8.60 0.29
CA ARG A 70 13.83 -7.28 0.44
C ARG A 70 13.61 -6.41 -0.79
N VAL A 71 13.44 -5.11 -0.55
CA VAL A 71 13.41 -4.08 -1.58
C VAL A 71 14.45 -3.01 -1.31
N CYS A 72 15.06 -2.49 -2.38
CA CYS A 72 15.92 -1.32 -2.29
C CYS A 72 15.12 -0.09 -1.84
N ASN A 73 15.77 0.89 -1.23
CA ASN A 73 15.10 2.12 -0.78
C ASN A 73 14.27 2.84 -1.87
N PRO A 74 14.72 2.97 -3.14
CA PRO A 74 13.87 3.51 -4.20
C PRO A 74 12.56 2.73 -4.40
N CYS A 75 12.62 1.40 -4.40
CA CYS A 75 11.44 0.54 -4.51
C CYS A 75 10.53 0.64 -3.28
N GLY A 76 11.10 0.67 -2.07
CA GLY A 76 10.34 0.92 -0.84
C GLY A 76 9.56 2.24 -0.88
N ARG A 77 10.17 3.32 -1.38
CA ARG A 77 9.49 4.61 -1.59
C ARG A 77 8.35 4.50 -2.60
N LYS A 78 8.56 3.82 -3.74
CA LYS A 78 7.51 3.60 -4.74
C LYS A 78 6.30 2.87 -4.15
N ILE A 79 6.53 1.85 -3.32
CA ILE A 79 5.47 1.12 -2.63
C ILE A 79 4.68 2.05 -1.69
N ARG A 80 5.37 2.86 -0.87
CA ARG A 80 4.70 3.83 0.01
C ARG A 80 3.88 4.86 -0.77
N ASN A 81 4.43 5.41 -1.86
CA ASN A 81 3.73 6.36 -2.73
C ASN A 81 2.49 5.72 -3.37
N LEU A 82 2.57 4.45 -3.77
CA LEU A 82 1.43 3.70 -4.27
C LEU A 82 0.32 3.59 -3.22
N GLY A 83 0.66 3.26 -1.97
CA GLY A 83 -0.31 3.22 -0.86
C GLY A 83 -0.98 4.58 -0.61
N GLN A 84 -0.19 5.66 -0.60
CA GLN A 84 -0.71 7.02 -0.46
C GLN A 84 -1.67 7.39 -1.60
N LEU A 85 -1.30 7.09 -2.86
CA LEU A 85 -2.14 7.34 -4.02
C LEU A 85 -3.43 6.53 -3.97
N TYR A 86 -3.35 5.23 -3.63
CA TYR A 86 -4.50 4.36 -3.48
C TYR A 86 -5.48 4.91 -2.43
N HIS A 87 -4.99 5.31 -1.26
CA HIS A 87 -5.84 5.91 -0.23
C HIS A 87 -6.47 7.22 -0.67
N PHE A 88 -5.72 8.07 -1.38
CA PHE A 88 -6.24 9.32 -1.93
C PHE A 88 -7.40 9.06 -2.89
N VAL A 89 -7.20 8.19 -3.88
CA VAL A 89 -8.24 7.83 -4.87
C VAL A 89 -9.43 7.19 -4.18
N LYS A 90 -9.21 6.17 -3.33
CA LYS A 90 -10.27 5.47 -2.60
C LYS A 90 -11.14 6.41 -1.77
N LYS A 91 -10.52 7.41 -1.11
CA LYS A 91 -11.24 8.42 -0.33
C LYS A 91 -12.04 9.36 -1.23
N ALA A 92 -11.48 9.77 -2.37
CA ALA A 92 -12.17 10.64 -3.33
C ALA A 92 -13.37 9.96 -4.01
N THR A 93 -13.30 8.64 -4.21
CA THR A 93 -14.37 7.86 -4.87
C THR A 93 -15.35 7.21 -3.89
N ALA A 94 -15.11 7.29 -2.58
CA ALA A 94 -16.09 6.84 -1.60
C ALA A 94 -17.31 7.77 -1.67
N THR A 95 -18.41 7.27 -2.23
CA THR A 95 -19.70 7.97 -2.30
C THR A 95 -20.06 8.41 -0.90
N LYS A 96 -20.09 9.72 -0.65
CA LYS A 96 -20.77 10.27 0.53
C LYS A 96 -22.24 9.95 0.31
N SER A 97 -22.72 8.87 0.91
CA SER A 97 -24.16 8.66 1.10
C SER A 97 -24.65 9.81 1.98
N THR A 98 -25.02 10.92 1.36
CA THR A 98 -25.83 11.93 2.02
C THR A 98 -27.15 11.25 2.37
N PRO A 99 -27.63 11.34 3.61
CA PRO A 99 -28.99 10.90 3.91
C PRO A 99 -29.92 11.79 3.09
N VAL A 100 -30.61 11.20 2.11
CA VAL A 100 -31.74 11.85 1.46
C VAL A 100 -32.74 12.15 2.58
N LYS A 101 -32.85 13.42 2.97
CA LYS A 101 -34.01 13.87 3.75
C LYS A 101 -35.22 13.67 2.85
N THR A 102 -35.92 12.56 3.04
CA THR A 102 -37.26 12.36 2.48
C THR A 102 -38.15 13.45 3.06
N SER A 103 -38.31 14.55 2.33
CA SER A 103 -39.27 15.59 2.66
C SER A 103 -40.66 14.99 2.46
N LYS A 104 -41.27 14.55 3.57
CA LYS A 104 -42.69 14.22 3.65
C LYS A 104 -43.46 15.52 3.40
N ARG A 105 -43.83 15.79 2.15
CA ARG A 105 -44.96 16.68 1.87
C ARG A 105 -46.21 15.93 2.34
N ASN A 106 -46.70 16.27 3.53
CA ASN A 106 -48.07 15.98 3.90
C ASN A 106 -48.97 16.72 2.90
N LEU A 107 -49.79 15.97 2.18
CA LEU A 107 -50.88 16.55 1.42
C LEU A 107 -52.09 16.59 2.36
N ASP A 108 -52.27 17.72 3.02
CA ASP A 108 -53.51 18.02 3.74
C ASP A 108 -54.67 18.03 2.74
N THR A 109 -55.70 17.23 2.99
CA THR A 109 -57.02 17.45 2.40
C THR A 109 -58.05 17.45 3.53
N PRO A 110 -58.89 18.49 3.64
CA PRO A 110 -59.81 18.64 4.76
C PRO A 110 -61.07 17.78 4.61
N ASP A 111 -61.50 17.28 5.76
CA ASP A 111 -62.74 16.56 6.05
C ASP A 111 -63.99 17.26 5.48
N LYS A 112 -64.90 16.47 4.87
CA LYS A 112 -66.34 16.77 4.91
C LYS A 112 -67.18 15.50 4.71
N ALA A 113 -67.68 14.98 5.82
CA ALA A 113 -68.79 14.02 5.88
C ALA A 113 -70.09 14.63 5.35
N ILE A 114 -70.88 13.84 4.60
CA ILE A 114 -72.36 13.85 4.62
C ILE A 114 -72.87 12.41 4.34
N PRO A 115 -73.75 11.85 5.18
CA PRO A 115 -74.37 10.53 4.99
C PRO A 115 -75.72 10.62 4.28
N LEU A 116 -76.04 9.59 3.48
CA LEU A 116 -77.37 8.97 3.31
C LEU A 116 -77.20 7.63 2.57
#